data_AF-A0A2N7JI88-F1
#
_entry.id   AF-A0A2N7JI88-F1
#
_cell.length_a   1.000
_cell.length_b   1.000
_cell.length_c   1.000
_cell.angle_alpha   90.00
_cell.angle_beta   90.00
_cell.angle_gamma   90.00
#
_symmetry.space_group_name_H-M   'P 1'
#
loop_
_entity.id
_entity.type
_entity.pdbx_description
1 polymer ?
#
loop_
_entity_poly.entity_id
_entity_poly.type
_entity_poly.pdbx_seq_one_letter_code
_entity_poly.pdbx_strand_id
1 'polypeptide(L)'
;MKLKTIVLLVALISQTVTAQTNAVSSTDTLFNQGSVKAVIDMAFNTKSERYTEFASLFNLCQKRPNNPQCGEKYKTKRTNYEVANANYNVLLMTNEPQFITLMMPPVNYEELVSALKTLGYMSDKQVKVDPAQTLEALNQWLEFHNFAETDEIYFMHALMVRAEELSQKLYIERHPV
;
A
#
# COMPACT_ATOMS: atom_id res chain seq x y z
N MET A 1 -31.49 27.41 -73.45
CA MET A 1 -30.44 27.86 -72.52
C MET A 1 -30.57 27.08 -71.22
N LYS A 2 -29.52 26.36 -70.81
CA LYS A 2 -29.50 25.55 -69.58
C LYS A 2 -29.25 26.46 -68.37
N LEU A 3 -30.22 26.56 -67.45
CA LEU A 3 -29.99 27.14 -66.13
C LEU A 3 -29.36 26.05 -65.23
N LYS A 4 -28.14 26.30 -64.74
CA LYS A 4 -27.50 25.51 -63.69
C LYS A 4 -27.85 26.13 -62.34
N THR A 5 -28.70 25.47 -61.57
CA THR A 5 -28.97 25.86 -60.17
C THR A 5 -27.91 25.21 -59.29
N ILE A 6 -27.09 26.03 -58.66
CA ILE A 6 -26.17 25.66 -57.59
C ILE A 6 -27.02 25.56 -56.31
N VAL A 7 -27.04 24.40 -55.67
CA VAL A 7 -27.61 24.23 -54.32
C VAL A 7 -26.43 24.08 -53.36
N LEU A 8 -26.17 25.12 -52.56
CA LEU A 8 -25.34 25.05 -51.37
C LEU A 8 -26.08 24.23 -50.31
N LEU A 9 -25.54 23.08 -49.90
CA LEU A 9 -25.92 22.41 -48.66
C LEU A 9 -25.05 22.94 -47.54
N VAL A 10 -25.63 23.77 -46.66
CA VAL A 10 -25.03 24.08 -45.36
C VAL A 10 -25.44 22.97 -44.41
N ALA A 11 -24.54 22.02 -44.16
CA ALA A 11 -24.71 21.07 -43.07
C ALA A 11 -24.39 21.79 -41.75
N LEU A 12 -25.43 22.15 -40.99
CA LEU A 12 -25.27 22.50 -39.58
C LEU A 12 -24.87 21.22 -38.83
N ILE A 13 -23.58 21.10 -38.53
CA ILE A 13 -23.09 20.12 -37.56
C ILE A 13 -23.46 20.68 -36.19
N SER A 14 -24.57 20.22 -35.64
CA SER A 14 -24.90 20.40 -34.24
C SER A 14 -23.83 19.66 -33.42
N GLN A 15 -22.82 20.38 -32.94
CA GLN A 15 -21.90 19.87 -31.94
C GLN A 15 -22.69 19.73 -30.64
N THR A 16 -23.30 18.57 -30.40
CA THR A 16 -23.72 18.20 -29.06
C THR A 16 -22.46 17.97 -28.25
N VAL A 17 -22.01 19.00 -27.53
CA VAL A 17 -21.01 18.87 -26.49
C VAL A 17 -21.64 18.02 -25.39
N THR A 18 -21.45 16.70 -25.44
CA THR A 18 -21.64 15.85 -24.28
C THR A 18 -20.56 16.23 -23.29
N ALA A 19 -20.91 17.04 -22.29
CA ALA A 19 -20.10 17.22 -21.10
C ALA A 19 -19.95 15.84 -20.46
N GLN A 20 -18.81 15.21 -20.70
CA GLN A 20 -18.42 13.97 -20.05
C GLN A 20 -18.15 14.35 -18.60
N THR A 21 -19.16 14.20 -17.74
CA THR A 21 -18.96 14.20 -16.30
C THR A 21 -17.95 13.09 -16.05
N ASN A 22 -16.74 13.43 -15.59
CA ASN A 22 -15.77 12.46 -15.09
C ASN A 22 -16.46 11.68 -13.98
N ALA A 23 -17.04 10.52 -14.32
CA ALA A 23 -17.49 9.58 -13.33
C ALA A 23 -16.22 9.19 -12.56
N VAL A 24 -16.23 9.47 -11.24
CA VAL A 24 -15.18 8.98 -10.34
C VAL A 24 -15.08 7.49 -10.59
N SER A 25 -13.91 7.02 -11.06
CA SER A 25 -13.74 5.59 -11.32
C SER A 25 -13.94 4.84 -10.01
N SER A 26 -14.58 3.68 -10.03
CA SER A 26 -14.70 2.84 -8.82
C SER A 26 -13.33 2.52 -8.19
N THR A 27 -12.28 2.55 -9.01
CA THR A 27 -10.88 2.42 -8.59
C THR A 27 -10.38 3.63 -7.78
N ASP A 28 -10.88 4.84 -8.07
CA ASP A 28 -10.45 6.08 -7.39
C ASP A 28 -10.96 6.13 -5.95
N THR A 29 -12.14 5.55 -5.69
CA THR A 29 -12.69 5.43 -4.33
C THR A 29 -12.05 4.29 -3.54
N LEU A 30 -11.75 3.18 -4.22
CA LEU A 30 -11.08 2.01 -3.64
C LEU A 30 -9.62 2.30 -3.26
N PHE A 31 -8.96 3.15 -4.04
CA PHE A 31 -7.58 3.59 -3.86
C PHE A 31 -7.49 5.12 -3.90
N ASN A 32 -8.12 5.77 -2.91
CA ASN A 32 -8.00 7.22 -2.71
C ASN A 32 -6.52 7.61 -2.70
N GLN A 33 -6.08 8.32 -3.74
CA GLN A 33 -4.66 8.61 -3.95
C GLN A 33 -4.05 9.47 -2.85
N GLY A 34 -4.86 10.28 -2.13
CA GLY A 34 -4.41 11.00 -0.94
C GLY A 34 -4.03 10.05 0.20
N SER A 35 -4.92 9.11 0.53
CA SER A 35 -4.68 8.09 1.56
C SER A 35 -3.57 7.13 1.16
N VAL A 36 -3.53 6.68 -0.10
CA VAL A 36 -2.44 5.84 -0.63
C VAL A 36 -1.10 6.54 -0.49
N LYS A 37 -1.02 7.81 -0.90
CA LYS A 37 0.22 8.60 -0.76
C LYS A 37 0.66 8.70 0.69
N ALA A 38 -0.26 8.95 1.62
CA ALA A 38 0.06 9.03 3.04
C ALA A 38 0.68 7.73 3.58
N VAL A 39 0.18 6.57 3.16
CA VAL A 39 0.75 5.27 3.53
C VAL A 39 2.12 5.06 2.88
N ILE A 40 2.31 5.44 1.61
CA ILE A 40 3.63 5.36 0.94
C ILE A 40 4.66 6.25 1.64
N ASP A 41 4.29 7.47 2.04
CA ASP A 41 5.16 8.38 2.79
C ASP A 41 5.52 7.78 4.17
N MET A 42 4.57 7.14 4.85
CA MET A 42 4.82 6.41 6.10
C MET A 42 5.79 5.25 5.91
N ALA A 43 5.63 4.45 4.84
CA ALA A 43 6.52 3.36 4.50
C ALA A 43 7.94 3.86 4.19
N PHE A 44 8.05 4.98 3.46
CA PHE A 44 9.34 5.64 3.20
C PHE A 44 10.04 6.06 4.50
N ASN A 45 9.32 6.74 5.39
CA ASN A 45 9.87 7.19 6.67
C ASN A 45 10.32 5.99 7.52
N THR A 46 9.51 4.94 7.60
CA THR A 46 9.84 3.70 8.31
C THR A 46 11.11 3.07 7.74
N LYS A 47 11.20 2.91 6.41
CA LYS A 47 12.41 2.43 5.72
C LYS A 47 13.64 3.28 6.04
N SER A 48 13.53 4.60 6.00
CA SER A 48 14.64 5.54 6.22
C SER A 48 15.19 5.44 7.65
N GLU A 49 14.29 5.36 8.63
CA GLU A 49 14.62 5.21 10.04
C GLU A 49 15.30 3.87 10.32
N ARG A 50 14.77 2.78 9.76
CA ARG A 50 15.38 1.44 9.86
C ARG A 50 16.75 1.38 9.19
N TYR A 51 16.91 2.06 8.05
CA TYR A 51 18.21 2.17 7.39
C TYR A 51 19.23 2.85 8.29
N THR A 52 18.85 3.92 8.98
CA THR A 52 19.75 4.66 9.89
C THR A 52 20.20 3.77 11.06
N GLU A 53 19.28 2.99 11.65
CA GLU A 53 19.60 2.01 12.70
C GLU A 53 20.58 0.93 12.21
N PHE A 54 20.33 0.40 11.01
CA PHE A 54 21.20 -0.59 10.37
C PHE A 54 22.58 -0.02 10.03
N ALA A 55 22.65 1.11 9.32
CA ALA A 55 23.89 1.74 8.86
C ALA A 55 24.79 2.13 10.04
N SER A 56 24.21 2.57 11.16
CA SER A 56 24.94 2.86 12.39
C SER A 56 25.66 1.62 12.92
N LEU A 57 24.98 0.47 12.97
CA LEU A 57 25.59 -0.79 13.39
C LEU A 57 26.56 -1.35 12.36
N PHE A 58 26.27 -1.23 11.07
CA PHE A 58 27.19 -1.61 10.00
C PHE A 58 28.54 -0.90 10.16
N ASN A 59 28.53 0.43 10.31
CA ASN A 59 29.73 1.23 10.51
C ASN A 59 30.48 0.87 11.80
N LEU A 60 29.75 0.58 12.88
CA LEU A 60 30.35 0.10 14.13
C LEU A 60 31.09 -1.22 13.91
N CYS A 61 30.44 -2.18 13.26
CA CYS A 61 30.97 -3.54 13.08
C CYS A 61 32.12 -3.62 12.08
N GLN A 62 32.17 -2.71 11.09
CA GLN A 62 33.35 -2.56 10.25
C GLN A 62 34.57 -2.09 11.04
N LYS A 63 34.38 -1.18 12.01
CA LYS A 63 35.48 -0.62 12.82
C LYS A 63 35.87 -1.50 14.00
N ARG A 64 34.90 -2.21 14.58
CA ARG A 64 35.03 -3.02 15.80
C ARG A 64 34.29 -4.34 15.61
N PRO A 65 34.85 -5.29 14.84
CA PRO A 65 34.15 -6.53 14.48
C PRO A 65 33.78 -7.40 15.69
N ASN A 66 34.53 -7.31 16.78
CA ASN A 66 34.28 -8.06 18.02
C ASN A 66 33.35 -7.32 19.01
N ASN A 67 32.71 -6.23 18.60
CA ASN A 67 31.76 -5.53 19.46
C ASN A 67 30.54 -6.45 19.73
N PRO A 68 30.04 -6.55 20.98
CA PRO A 68 28.89 -7.41 21.30
C PRO A 68 27.62 -7.13 20.49
N GLN A 69 27.48 -5.93 19.92
CA GLN A 69 26.34 -5.55 19.09
C GLN A 69 26.39 -6.11 17.66
N CYS A 70 27.52 -6.70 17.23
CA CYS A 70 27.72 -7.15 15.85
C CYS A 70 27.17 -8.55 15.52
N GLY A 71 26.62 -9.25 16.52
CA GLY A 71 25.89 -10.50 16.32
C GLY A 71 24.41 -10.26 16.02
N GLU A 72 23.54 -10.82 16.85
CA GLU A 72 22.08 -10.82 16.63
C GLU A 72 21.48 -9.42 16.46
N LYS A 73 21.93 -8.43 17.25
CA LYS A 73 21.40 -7.06 17.14
C LYS A 73 21.63 -6.47 15.74
N TYR A 74 22.83 -6.64 15.17
CA TYR A 74 23.12 -6.21 13.80
C TYR A 74 22.25 -6.95 12.77
N LYS A 75 22.14 -8.28 12.89
CA LYS A 75 21.32 -9.10 11.98
C LYS A 75 19.84 -8.70 12.02
N THR A 76 19.28 -8.46 13.22
CA THR A 76 17.91 -8.00 13.39
C THR A 76 17.70 -6.63 12.75
N LYS A 77 18.59 -5.66 13.00
CA LYS A 77 18.44 -4.32 12.41
C LYS A 77 18.60 -4.33 10.89
N ARG A 78 19.50 -5.15 10.33
CA ARG A 78 19.59 -5.37 8.88
C ARG A 78 18.28 -5.94 8.32
N THR A 79 17.77 -7.00 8.93
CA THR A 79 16.53 -7.67 8.48
C THR A 79 15.33 -6.71 8.55
N ASN A 80 15.20 -5.94 9.63
CA ASN A 80 14.13 -4.96 9.77
C ASN A 80 14.19 -3.88 8.68
N TYR A 81 15.39 -3.43 8.31
CA TYR A 81 15.59 -2.53 7.19
C TYR A 81 15.22 -3.18 5.85
N GLU A 82 15.71 -4.39 5.58
CA GLU A 82 15.44 -5.10 4.32
C GLU A 82 13.94 -5.33 4.10
N VAL A 83 13.22 -5.73 5.15
CA VAL A 83 11.75 -5.90 5.12
C VAL A 83 11.03 -4.58 4.85
N ALA A 84 11.38 -3.50 5.57
CA ALA A 84 10.77 -2.19 5.35
C ALA A 84 11.07 -1.62 3.95
N ASN A 85 12.30 -1.84 3.46
CA ASN A 85 12.70 -1.42 2.13
C ASN A 85 11.96 -2.20 1.04
N ALA A 86 11.80 -3.51 1.20
CA ALA A 86 11.04 -4.34 0.28
C ALA A 86 9.56 -3.90 0.22
N ASN A 87 8.91 -3.72 1.38
CA ASN A 87 7.51 -3.27 1.42
C ASN A 87 7.32 -1.91 0.73
N TYR A 88 8.18 -0.92 1.01
CA TYR A 88 8.14 0.38 0.33
C TYR A 88 8.31 0.26 -1.19
N ASN A 89 9.28 -0.52 -1.66
CA ASN A 89 9.53 -0.67 -3.09
C ASN A 89 8.37 -1.36 -3.80
N VAL A 90 7.76 -2.37 -3.18
CA VAL A 90 6.59 -3.07 -3.74
C VAL A 90 5.37 -2.15 -3.74
N LEU A 91 5.15 -1.35 -2.69
CA LEU A 91 4.08 -0.33 -2.66
C LEU A 91 4.16 0.65 -3.83
N LEU A 92 5.36 1.15 -4.14
CA LEU A 92 5.55 2.01 -5.31
C LEU A 92 5.20 1.31 -6.61
N MET A 93 5.65 0.07 -6.77
CA MET A 93 5.37 -0.73 -7.97
C MET A 93 3.87 -1.03 -8.09
N THR A 94 3.19 -1.41 -7.01
CA THR A 94 1.77 -1.76 -7.04
C THR A 94 0.86 -0.56 -7.17
N ASN A 95 1.33 0.65 -6.87
CA ASN A 95 0.56 1.87 -7.09
C ASN A 95 0.45 2.26 -8.59
N GLU A 96 1.16 1.57 -9.48
CA GLU A 96 0.98 1.75 -10.92
C GLU A 96 -0.41 1.27 -11.37
N PRO A 97 -1.07 1.95 -12.34
CA PRO A 97 -2.44 1.66 -12.75
C PRO A 97 -2.68 0.19 -13.16
N GLN A 98 -1.68 -0.47 -13.76
CA GLN A 98 -1.78 -1.86 -14.17
C GLN A 98 -1.69 -2.89 -13.02
N PHE A 99 -1.26 -2.47 -11.84
CA PHE A 99 -1.03 -3.36 -10.69
C PHE A 99 -1.90 -3.06 -9.47
N ILE A 100 -2.50 -1.87 -9.40
CA ILE A 100 -3.21 -1.41 -8.20
C ILE A 100 -4.40 -2.31 -7.82
N THR A 101 -5.05 -2.92 -8.83
CA THR A 101 -6.18 -3.84 -8.64
C THR A 101 -5.76 -5.33 -8.63
N LEU A 102 -4.46 -5.63 -8.48
CA LEU A 102 -3.99 -7.01 -8.38
C LEU A 102 -4.57 -7.67 -7.12
N MET A 103 -5.25 -8.80 -7.28
CA MET A 103 -5.75 -9.59 -6.16
C MET A 103 -4.61 -10.27 -5.42
N MET A 104 -4.71 -10.30 -4.09
CA MET A 104 -3.75 -11.00 -3.25
C MET A 104 -3.95 -12.52 -3.38
N PRO A 105 -2.89 -13.30 -3.67
CA PRO A 105 -2.98 -14.75 -3.68
C PRO A 105 -3.38 -15.29 -2.29
N PRO A 106 -4.33 -16.25 -2.18
CA PRO A 106 -4.77 -16.78 -0.88
C PRO A 106 -3.65 -17.40 -0.03
N VAL A 107 -2.61 -17.93 -0.67
CA VAL A 107 -1.42 -18.49 0.01
C VAL A 107 -0.65 -17.43 0.81
N ASN A 108 -0.83 -16.14 0.50
CA ASN A 108 -0.18 -15.04 1.22
C ASN A 108 -1.06 -14.46 2.34
N TYR A 109 -2.31 -14.90 2.51
CA TYR A 109 -3.21 -14.31 3.52
C TYR A 109 -2.68 -14.43 4.95
N GLU A 110 -1.83 -15.42 5.23
CA GLU A 110 -1.16 -15.55 6.53
C GLU A 110 -0.38 -14.28 6.92
N GLU A 111 0.28 -13.62 5.96
CA GLU A 111 1.01 -12.38 6.22
C GLU A 111 0.07 -11.23 6.56
N LEU A 112 -1.04 -11.10 5.83
CA LEU A 112 -2.07 -10.09 6.10
C LEU A 112 -2.73 -10.31 7.46
N VAL A 113 -3.11 -11.55 7.78
CA VAL A 113 -3.70 -11.91 9.08
C VAL A 113 -2.72 -11.60 10.22
N SER A 114 -1.43 -11.90 10.05
CA SER A 114 -0.42 -11.55 11.05
C SER A 114 -0.33 -10.03 11.27
N ALA A 115 -0.43 -9.24 10.21
CA ALA A 115 -0.40 -7.79 10.30
C ALA A 115 -1.66 -7.24 11.00
N LEU A 116 -2.84 -7.69 10.57
CA LEU A 116 -4.13 -7.27 11.16
C LEU A 116 -4.24 -7.63 12.64
N LYS A 117 -3.72 -8.79 13.07
CA LYS A 117 -3.63 -9.15 14.49
C LYS A 117 -2.71 -8.21 15.26
N THR A 118 -1.52 -7.94 14.72
CA THR A 118 -0.56 -7.02 15.34
C THR A 118 -1.15 -5.63 15.55
N LEU A 119 -1.94 -5.18 14.57
CA LEU A 119 -2.63 -3.88 14.59
C LEU A 119 -3.92 -3.89 15.43
N GLY A 120 -4.38 -5.05 15.91
CA GLY A 120 -5.56 -5.18 16.78
C GLY A 120 -6.90 -5.32 16.07
N TYR A 121 -6.92 -5.49 14.74
CA TYR A 121 -8.14 -5.73 13.96
C TYR A 121 -8.59 -7.19 13.96
N MET A 122 -7.75 -8.11 14.45
CA MET A 122 -8.07 -9.53 14.58
C MET A 122 -7.61 -10.08 15.93
N SER A 123 -8.31 -11.10 16.44
CA SER A 123 -7.92 -11.75 17.69
C SER A 123 -6.72 -12.67 17.51
N ASP A 124 -5.77 -12.62 18.45
CA ASP A 124 -4.65 -13.56 18.53
C ASP A 124 -5.09 -15.02 18.70
N LYS A 125 -6.30 -15.26 19.20
CA LYS A 125 -6.85 -16.60 19.44
C LYS A 125 -7.25 -17.33 18.16
N GLN A 126 -7.38 -16.63 17.03
CA GLN A 126 -7.72 -17.27 15.77
C GLN A 126 -6.52 -18.05 15.24
N VAL A 127 -6.61 -19.38 15.19
CA VAL A 127 -5.46 -20.24 14.85
C VAL A 127 -5.31 -20.44 13.34
N LYS A 128 -6.39 -20.36 12.57
CA LYS A 128 -6.39 -20.62 11.12
C LYS A 128 -6.84 -19.38 10.34
N VAL A 129 -6.27 -19.20 9.15
CA VAL A 129 -6.72 -18.18 8.20
C VAL A 129 -8.12 -18.52 7.72
N ASP A 130 -9.05 -17.59 7.91
CA ASP A 130 -10.40 -17.63 7.37
C ASP A 130 -10.57 -16.42 6.42
N PRO A 131 -10.81 -16.63 5.11
CA PRO A 131 -10.90 -15.54 4.14
C PRO A 131 -11.99 -14.51 4.47
N ALA A 132 -13.15 -14.94 4.97
CA ALA A 132 -14.26 -14.04 5.28
C ALA A 132 -13.92 -13.14 6.47
N GLN A 133 -13.36 -13.71 7.54
CA GLN A 133 -12.90 -12.93 8.70
C GLN A 133 -11.72 -12.03 8.35
N THR A 134 -10.85 -12.47 7.44
CA THR A 134 -9.72 -11.65 6.96
C THR A 134 -10.23 -10.44 6.18
N LEU A 135 -11.22 -10.62 5.30
CA LEU A 135 -11.85 -9.52 4.55
C LEU A 135 -12.60 -8.56 5.48
N GLU A 136 -13.32 -9.07 6.47
CA GLU A 136 -14.01 -8.25 7.49
C GLU A 136 -13.01 -7.35 8.24
N ALA A 137 -11.93 -7.94 8.76
CA ALA A 137 -10.89 -7.18 9.47
C ALA A 137 -10.15 -6.20 8.54
N LEU A 138 -9.94 -6.56 7.28
CA LEU A 138 -9.39 -5.65 6.28
C LEU A 138 -10.32 -4.45 6.06
N ASN A 139 -11.62 -4.67 5.92
CA ASN A 139 -12.58 -3.57 5.72
C ASN A 139 -12.65 -2.64 6.93
N GLN A 140 -12.54 -3.16 8.16
CA GLN A 140 -12.40 -2.32 9.36
C GLN A 140 -11.15 -1.43 9.31
N TRP A 141 -10.03 -1.97 8.82
CA TRP A 141 -8.81 -1.20 8.60
C TRP A 141 -9.01 -0.13 7.52
N LEU A 142 -9.61 -0.51 6.39
CA LEU A 142 -9.87 0.40 5.27
C LEU A 142 -10.74 1.59 5.68
N GLU A 143 -11.83 1.34 6.41
CA GLU A 143 -12.72 2.37 6.90
C GLU A 143 -11.98 3.35 7.84
N PHE A 144 -11.20 2.83 8.79
CA PHE A 144 -10.42 3.65 9.72
C PHE A 144 -9.43 4.58 9.00
N HIS A 145 -8.89 4.14 7.86
CA HIS A 145 -7.93 4.90 7.05
C HIS A 145 -8.57 5.66 5.87
N ASN A 146 -9.90 5.84 5.87
CA ASN A 146 -10.67 6.58 4.85
C ASN A 146 -10.57 5.99 3.42
N PHE A 147 -10.52 4.67 3.32
CA PHE A 147 -10.73 3.93 2.07
C PHE A 147 -12.17 3.42 2.00
N ALA A 148 -12.66 3.16 0.79
CA ALA A 148 -13.90 2.41 0.62
C ALA A 148 -13.69 0.94 1.02
N GLU A 149 -14.74 0.32 1.57
CA GLU A 149 -14.79 -1.12 1.73
C GLU A 149 -14.68 -1.84 0.39
N THR A 150 -14.35 -3.13 0.45
CA THR A 150 -14.18 -3.98 -0.70
C THR A 150 -14.70 -5.40 -0.45
N ASP A 151 -15.10 -6.05 -1.54
CA ASP A 151 -15.48 -7.46 -1.54
C ASP A 151 -14.28 -8.39 -1.84
N GLU A 152 -13.11 -7.83 -2.15
CA GLU A 152 -11.92 -8.55 -2.59
C GLU A 152 -10.67 -8.12 -1.81
N ILE A 153 -9.76 -9.06 -1.55
CA ILE A 153 -8.49 -8.73 -0.89
C ILE A 153 -7.47 -8.34 -1.95
N TYR A 154 -7.28 -7.04 -2.15
CA TYR A 154 -6.26 -6.52 -3.06
C TYR A 154 -4.86 -6.54 -2.43
N PHE A 155 -3.87 -6.87 -3.26
CA PHE A 155 -2.47 -6.91 -2.83
C PHE A 155 -1.99 -5.53 -2.35
N MET A 156 -2.45 -4.45 -2.99
CA MET A 156 -2.14 -3.08 -2.57
C MET A 156 -2.66 -2.78 -1.15
N HIS A 157 -3.88 -3.18 -0.80
CA HIS A 157 -4.40 -2.99 0.57
C HIS A 157 -3.58 -3.79 1.58
N ALA A 158 -3.24 -5.04 1.27
CA ALA A 158 -2.41 -5.86 2.17
C ALA A 158 -1.02 -5.26 2.41
N LEU A 159 -0.40 -4.68 1.38
CA LEU A 159 0.88 -3.97 1.51
C LEU A 159 0.77 -2.72 2.37
N MET A 160 -0.35 -2.01 2.31
CA MET A 160 -0.62 -0.82 3.12
C MET A 160 -0.82 -1.17 4.61
N VAL A 161 -1.58 -2.22 4.91
CA VAL A 161 -1.70 -2.77 6.27
C VAL A 161 -0.31 -3.14 6.81
N ARG A 162 0.50 -3.82 5.99
CA ARG A 162 1.88 -4.18 6.37
C ARG A 162 2.77 -2.96 6.61
N ALA A 163 2.60 -1.86 5.87
CA ALA A 163 3.35 -0.64 6.09
C ALA A 163 3.08 -0.04 7.48
N GLU A 164 1.80 0.00 7.89
CA GLU A 164 1.43 0.48 9.22
C GLU A 164 1.97 -0.44 10.33
N GLU A 165 1.86 -1.75 10.17
CA GLU A 165 2.41 -2.71 11.14
C GLU A 165 3.92 -2.48 11.36
N LEU A 166 4.67 -2.28 10.28
CA LEU A 166 6.12 -2.02 10.35
C LEU A 166 6.43 -0.69 11.04
N SER A 167 5.61 0.34 10.79
CA SER A 167 5.70 1.65 11.45
C SER A 167 5.40 1.53 12.94
N GLN A 168 4.35 0.81 13.33
CA GLN A 168 4.00 0.59 14.73
C GLN A 168 5.09 -0.19 15.48
N LYS A 169 5.66 -1.24 14.85
CA LYS A 169 6.80 -1.97 15.43
C LYS A 169 8.01 -1.07 15.65
N LEU A 170 8.30 -0.17 14.71
CA LEU A 170 9.37 0.82 14.88
C LEU A 170 9.09 1.75 16.06
N TYR A 171 7.85 2.23 16.17
CA TYR A 171 7.44 3.11 17.27
C TYR A 171 7.61 2.42 18.63
N ILE A 172 7.11 1.19 18.79
CA ILE A 172 7.20 0.41 20.02
C ILE A 172 8.66 0.13 20.40
N GLU A 173 9.50 -0.25 19.44
CA GLU A 173 10.93 -0.49 19.69
C GLU A 173 11.68 0.75 20.21
N ARG A 174 11.22 1.95 19.85
CA ARG A 174 11.81 3.23 20.27
C ARG A 174 11.25 3.78 21.57
N HIS A 175 10.07 3.31 21.98
CA HIS A 175 9.37 3.77 23.18
C HIS A 175 8.97 2.57 24.05
N PRO A 176 9.95 1.81 24.58
CA PRO A 176 9.65 0.71 25.50
C PRO A 176 9.02 1.27 26.79
N VAL A 177 7.92 0.65 27.21
CA VAL A 177 7.24 0.91 28.49
C VAL A 177 8.04 0.30 29.64
#